data_AF-A0A533TXF5-F1
#
_entry.id   AF-A0A533TXF5-F1
#
_cell.length_a   1.000
_cell.length_b   1.000
_cell.length_c   1.000
_cell.angle_alpha   90.00
_cell.angle_beta   90.00
_cell.angle_gamma   90.00
#
_symmetry.space_group_name_H-M   'P 1'
#
loop_
_entity.id
_entity.type
_entity.pdbx_description
1 polymer ?
#
loop_
_entity_poly.entity_id
_entity_poly.type
_entity_poly.pdbx_seq_one_letter_code
_entity_poly.pdbx_strand_id
1 'polypeptide(L)'
;MKVKSENGGKSVHSLKKELSELQEKVAYRDMELTRVSTAIAEKTGKLRKLFDQITALDIDPVLKNKMTDSCLSLIETETIEKRLDVEMTEMDSVFLSKLQKKHPALNQREMQIALLVKLNYDTKDIALSLSITKRGMESVRYKLHKKLGLEKHQSIKTYLSDFAIR
;
A
#
# COMPACT_ATOMS: atom_id res chain seq x y z
N MET A 1 -39.81 -2.24 46.27
CA MET A 1 -39.43 -2.48 44.86
C MET A 1 -38.23 -1.60 44.51
N LYS A 2 -37.01 -2.15 44.58
CA LYS A 2 -35.74 -1.44 44.26
C LYS A 2 -34.85 -2.40 43.49
N VAL A 3 -34.87 -2.36 42.17
CA VAL A 3 -33.77 -2.86 41.31
C VAL A 3 -33.83 -2.10 39.99
N LYS A 4 -32.84 -1.25 39.73
CA LYS A 4 -32.31 -0.82 38.40
C LYS A 4 -31.54 0.49 38.56
N SER A 5 -30.28 0.42 39.00
CA SER A 5 -29.31 1.54 38.77
C SER A 5 -27.82 1.15 38.86
N GLU A 6 -27.48 -0.13 39.07
CA GLU A 6 -26.06 -0.51 39.24
C GLU A 6 -25.36 -0.97 37.95
N ASN A 7 -26.12 -1.26 36.88
CA ASN A 7 -25.52 -1.82 35.65
C ASN A 7 -24.98 -0.77 34.66
N GLY A 8 -25.45 0.48 34.73
CA GLY A 8 -25.02 1.56 33.84
C GLY A 8 -23.62 2.10 34.15
N GLY A 9 -23.26 2.23 35.43
CA GLY A 9 -21.96 2.77 35.85
C GLY A 9 -20.77 1.86 35.54
N LYS A 10 -20.93 0.54 35.68
CA LYS A 10 -19.90 -0.44 35.34
C LYS A 10 -19.63 -0.48 33.83
N SER A 11 -20.67 -0.36 33.01
CA SER A 11 -20.56 -0.30 31.55
C SER A 11 -19.91 0.99 31.04
N VAL A 12 -20.23 2.14 31.64
CA VAL A 12 -19.58 3.42 31.27
C VAL A 12 -18.10 3.44 31.68
N HIS A 13 -17.75 2.86 32.83
CA HIS A 13 -16.36 2.76 33.26
C HIS A 13 -15.55 1.81 32.37
N SER A 14 -16.11 0.66 31.98
CA SER A 14 -15.43 -0.26 31.06
C SER A 14 -15.25 0.35 29.66
N LEU A 15 -16.27 1.06 29.15
CA LEU A 15 -16.18 1.75 27.85
C LEU A 15 -15.15 2.90 27.88
N LYS A 16 -15.06 3.67 28.98
CA LYS A 16 -14.03 4.70 29.15
C LYS A 16 -12.62 4.12 29.19
N LYS A 17 -12.45 2.98 29.86
CA LYS A 17 -11.17 2.27 29.91
C LYS A 17 -10.75 1.80 28.51
N GLU A 18 -11.68 1.17 27.79
CA GLU A 18 -11.45 0.72 26.41
C GLU A 18 -11.15 1.89 25.46
N LEU A 19 -11.83 3.03 25.62
CA LEU A 19 -11.53 4.27 24.88
C LEU A 19 -10.11 4.76 25.13
N SER A 20 -9.67 4.78 26.38
CA SER A 20 -8.31 5.18 26.76
C SER A 20 -7.26 4.25 26.16
N GLU A 21 -7.48 2.93 26.26
CA GLU A 21 -6.57 1.92 25.69
C GLU A 21 -6.49 2.01 24.16
N LEU A 22 -7.61 2.27 23.49
CA LEU A 22 -7.65 2.49 22.04
C LEU A 22 -6.94 3.79 21.65
N GLN A 23 -7.12 4.87 22.42
CA GLN A 23 -6.45 6.15 22.19
C GLN A 23 -4.92 6.03 22.33
N GLU A 24 -4.43 5.31 23.33
CA GLU A 24 -3.00 5.02 23.49
C GLU A 24 -2.45 4.21 22.31
N LYS A 25 -3.20 3.19 21.85
CA LYS A 25 -2.82 2.42 20.65
C LYS A 25 -2.76 3.28 19.40
N VAL A 26 -3.72 4.19 19.21
CA VAL A 26 -3.72 5.13 18.08
C VAL A 26 -2.51 6.06 18.15
N ALA A 27 -2.27 6.68 19.31
CA ALA A 27 -1.12 7.58 19.49
C ALA A 27 0.22 6.87 19.25
N TYR A 28 0.36 5.64 19.72
CA TYR A 28 1.55 4.82 19.46
C TYR A 28 1.74 4.52 17.97
N ARG A 29 0.66 4.16 17.27
CA ARG A 29 0.70 3.91 15.81
C ARG A 29 1.03 5.18 15.02
N ASP A 30 0.50 6.33 15.43
CA ASP A 30 0.79 7.63 14.81
C ASP A 30 2.27 8.03 14.98
N MET A 31 2.86 7.77 16.15
CA MET A 31 4.29 7.97 16.39
C MET A 31 5.15 7.06 15.49
N GLU A 32 4.82 5.78 15.39
CA GLU A 32 5.54 4.85 14.52
C GLU A 32 5.41 5.23 13.03
N LEU A 33 4.21 5.62 12.59
CA LEU A 33 3.98 6.13 11.24
C LEU A 33 4.82 7.38 10.95
N THR A 34 4.92 8.30 11.91
CA THR A 34 5.73 9.52 11.78
C THR A 34 7.21 9.19 11.66
N ARG A 35 7.70 8.25 12.48
CA ARG A 35 9.10 7.77 12.45
C ARG A 35 9.44 7.15 11.10
N VAL A 36 8.60 6.23 10.63
CA VAL A 36 8.77 5.57 9.32
C VAL A 36 8.69 6.59 8.18
N SER A 37 7.71 7.49 8.20
CA SER A 37 7.55 8.55 7.19
C SER A 37 8.77 9.46 7.11
N THR A 38 9.37 9.80 8.25
CA THR A 38 10.59 10.62 8.31
C THR A 38 11.79 9.88 7.73
N ALA A 39 11.97 8.60 8.11
CA ALA A 39 13.06 7.77 7.59
C ALA A 39 12.97 7.60 6.06
N ILE A 40 11.77 7.41 5.52
CA ILE A 40 11.53 7.35 4.06
C ILE A 40 11.92 8.69 3.42
N ALA A 41 11.44 9.81 3.95
CA ALA A 41 11.75 11.14 3.39
C ALA A 41 13.26 11.43 3.38
N GLU A 42 13.98 11.06 4.44
CA GLU A 42 15.44 11.19 4.50
C GLU A 42 16.14 10.32 3.46
N LYS A 43 15.69 9.06 3.30
CA LYS A 43 16.25 8.12 2.33
C LYS A 43 16.02 8.59 0.89
N THR A 44 14.80 9.02 0.55
CA THR A 44 14.47 9.62 -0.76
C THR A 44 15.33 10.86 -1.02
N GLY A 45 15.53 11.71 -0.01
CA GLY A 45 16.40 12.88 -0.11
C GLY A 45 17.86 12.53 -0.39
N LYS A 46 18.40 11.47 0.22
CA LYS A 46 19.77 10.97 -0.06
C LYS A 46 19.87 10.41 -1.48
N LEU A 47 18.89 9.63 -1.94
CA LEU A 47 18.85 9.11 -3.31
C LEU A 47 18.81 10.24 -4.34
N ARG A 48 18.06 11.31 -4.07
CA ARG A 48 18.01 12.47 -4.95
C ARG A 48 19.35 13.20 -5.04
N LYS A 49 20.03 13.38 -3.90
CA LYS A 49 21.39 13.95 -3.90
C LYS A 49 22.37 13.10 -4.71
N LEU A 50 22.31 11.77 -4.59
CA LEU A 50 23.13 10.86 -5.39
C LEU A 50 22.82 10.99 -6.89
N PHE A 51 21.53 11.06 -7.26
CA PHE A 51 21.11 11.31 -8.63
C PHE A 51 21.71 12.61 -9.17
N ASP A 52 21.61 13.71 -8.43
CA ASP A 52 22.14 15.01 -8.83
C ASP A 52 23.68 14.97 -9.00
N GLN A 53 24.37 14.27 -8.08
CA GLN A 53 25.82 14.06 -8.17
C GLN A 53 26.22 13.25 -9.40
N ILE A 54 25.53 12.13 -9.69
CA ILE A 54 25.81 11.29 -10.86
C ILE A 54 25.57 12.06 -12.16
N THR A 55 24.53 12.88 -12.20
CA THR A 55 24.19 13.70 -13.38
C THR A 55 25.28 14.73 -13.68
N ALA A 56 25.93 15.26 -12.64
CA ALA A 56 27.02 16.24 -12.75
C ALA A 56 28.39 15.63 -13.12
N LEU A 57 28.58 14.31 -12.99
CA LEU A 57 29.84 13.65 -13.35
C LEU A 57 30.03 13.61 -14.87
N ASP A 58 31.25 13.84 -15.35
CA ASP A 58 31.59 13.61 -16.75
C ASP A 58 32.09 12.17 -16.93
N ILE A 59 31.14 11.24 -17.05
CA ILE A 59 31.36 9.81 -17.23
C ILE A 59 30.62 9.33 -18.47
N ASP A 60 30.96 8.12 -18.91
CA ASP A 60 30.34 7.43 -20.04
C ASP A 60 28.79 7.57 -19.99
N PRO A 61 28.15 8.05 -21.08
CA PRO A 61 26.72 8.29 -21.11
C PRO A 61 25.86 7.05 -20.83
N VAL A 62 26.31 5.86 -21.25
CA VAL A 62 25.56 4.60 -21.04
C VAL A 62 25.61 4.22 -19.56
N LEU A 63 26.78 4.30 -18.94
CA LEU A 63 26.94 4.08 -17.50
C LEU A 63 26.17 5.10 -16.68
N LYS A 64 26.21 6.38 -17.07
CA LYS A 64 25.46 7.47 -16.43
C LYS A 64 23.97 7.18 -16.44
N ASN A 65 23.40 6.89 -17.62
CA ASN A 65 21.98 6.58 -17.77
C ASN A 65 21.57 5.38 -16.90
N LYS A 66 22.37 4.32 -16.89
CA LYS A 66 22.11 3.14 -16.06
C LYS A 66 22.04 3.49 -14.57
N MET A 67 22.98 4.31 -14.08
CA MET A 67 23.02 4.72 -12.68
C MET A 67 21.86 5.67 -12.31
N THR A 68 21.55 6.63 -13.19
CA THR A 68 20.42 7.56 -12.98
C THR A 68 19.08 6.83 -13.01
N ASP A 69 18.92 5.85 -13.91
CA ASP A 69 17.70 5.03 -14.01
C ASP A 69 17.50 4.17 -12.75
N SER A 70 18.58 3.59 -12.20
CA SER A 70 18.51 2.89 -10.91
C SER A 70 18.11 3.82 -9.76
N CYS A 71 18.65 5.04 -9.70
CA CYS A 71 18.23 6.02 -8.68
C CYS A 71 16.76 6.42 -8.83
N LEU A 72 16.27 6.62 -10.07
CA LEU A 72 14.87 6.93 -10.34
C LEU A 72 13.94 5.77 -9.97
N SER A 73 14.31 4.52 -10.29
CA SER A 73 13.57 3.30 -9.91
C SER A 73 13.40 3.19 -8.39
N LEU A 74 14.46 3.47 -7.62
CA LEU A 74 14.42 3.42 -6.15
C LEU A 74 13.53 4.53 -5.57
N ILE A 75 13.59 5.75 -6.13
CA ILE A 75 12.73 6.87 -5.73
C ILE A 75 11.26 6.59 -6.07
N GLU A 76 10.99 6.01 -7.24
CA GLU A 76 9.66 5.61 -7.66
C GLU A 76 9.09 4.52 -6.73
N THR A 77 9.91 3.53 -6.37
CA THR A 77 9.55 2.48 -5.40
C THR A 77 9.13 3.08 -4.06
N GLU A 78 9.96 3.93 -3.45
CA GLU A 78 9.63 4.59 -2.17
C GLU A 78 8.37 5.45 -2.26
N THR A 79 8.16 6.13 -3.39
CA THR A 79 6.96 6.96 -3.63
C THR A 79 5.71 6.09 -3.67
N ILE A 80 5.78 4.92 -4.31
CA ILE A 80 4.66 3.99 -4.39
C ILE A 80 4.45 3.30 -3.04
N GLU A 81 5.50 2.90 -2.32
CA GLU A 81 5.41 2.32 -0.97
C GLU A 81 4.69 3.28 -0.02
N LYS A 82 5.11 4.55 0.02
CA LYS A 82 4.46 5.59 0.84
C LYS A 82 3.00 5.80 0.46
N ARG A 83 2.67 5.69 -0.83
CA ARG A 83 1.30 5.82 -1.33
C ARG A 83 0.46 4.62 -0.93
N LEU A 84 1.02 3.42 -0.94
CA LEU A 84 0.27 2.19 -0.70
C LEU A 84 0.33 1.70 0.74
N ASP A 85 1.15 2.30 1.60
CA ASP A 85 1.38 1.89 2.99
C ASP A 85 1.81 0.40 3.10
N VAL A 86 2.71 -0.02 2.20
CA VAL A 86 3.22 -1.39 2.10
C VAL A 86 4.72 -1.33 1.75
N GLU A 87 5.54 -2.15 2.43
CA GLU A 87 6.93 -2.41 2.02
C GLU A 87 6.94 -3.30 0.77
N MET A 88 7.70 -2.93 -0.24
CA MET A 88 7.67 -3.53 -1.56
C MET A 88 9.08 -3.80 -2.09
N THR A 89 9.19 -4.83 -2.93
CA THR A 89 10.43 -5.05 -3.68
C THR A 89 10.46 -4.15 -4.92
N GLU A 90 11.65 -3.97 -5.53
CA GLU A 90 11.76 -3.28 -6.83
C GLU A 90 10.88 -3.94 -7.90
N MET A 91 10.73 -5.27 -7.85
CA MET A 91 9.84 -6.01 -8.75
C MET A 91 8.36 -5.63 -8.57
N ASP A 92 7.94 -5.35 -7.33
CA ASP A 92 6.56 -4.94 -7.04
C ASP A 92 6.30 -3.51 -7.53
N SER A 93 7.27 -2.62 -7.38
CA SER A 93 7.23 -1.26 -7.94
C SER A 93 7.13 -1.28 -9.47
N VAL A 94 8.01 -2.02 -10.14
CA VAL A 94 7.97 -2.18 -11.61
C VAL A 94 6.62 -2.75 -12.06
N PHE A 95 6.10 -3.77 -11.37
CA PHE A 95 4.78 -4.32 -11.64
C PHE A 95 3.69 -3.26 -11.54
N LEU A 96 3.66 -2.47 -10.46
CA LEU A 96 2.67 -1.43 -10.25
C LEU A 96 2.76 -0.31 -11.28
N SER A 97 3.97 0.12 -11.63
CA SER A 97 4.18 1.13 -12.68
C SER A 97 3.72 0.61 -14.04
N LYS A 98 4.01 -0.66 -14.39
CA LYS A 98 3.48 -1.31 -15.60
C LYS A 98 1.95 -1.40 -15.56
N LEU A 99 1.38 -1.81 -14.43
CA LEU A 99 -0.06 -1.98 -14.27
C LEU A 99 -0.80 -0.65 -14.37
N GLN A 100 -0.25 0.41 -13.78
CA GLN A 100 -0.79 1.77 -13.86
C GLN A 100 -0.75 2.32 -15.29
N LYS A 101 0.35 2.06 -16.03
CA LYS A 101 0.45 2.42 -17.45
C LYS A 101 -0.57 1.69 -18.32
N LYS A 102 -0.79 0.39 -18.06
CA LYS A 102 -1.74 -0.43 -18.84
C LYS A 102 -3.20 -0.13 -18.48
N HIS A 103 -3.48 0.11 -17.20
CA HIS A 103 -4.81 0.30 -16.63
C HIS A 103 -4.90 1.60 -15.83
N PRO A 104 -4.84 2.77 -16.50
CA PRO A 104 -4.83 4.07 -15.82
C PRO A 104 -6.13 4.39 -15.07
N ALA A 105 -7.21 3.63 -15.31
CA ALA A 105 -8.48 3.78 -14.62
C ALA A 105 -8.50 3.15 -13.20
N LEU A 106 -7.46 2.42 -12.82
CA LEU A 106 -7.30 1.88 -11.47
C LEU A 106 -6.97 3.01 -10.49
N ASN A 107 -7.74 3.10 -9.41
CA ASN A 107 -7.40 4.02 -8.33
C ASN A 107 -6.36 3.40 -7.38
N GLN A 108 -5.80 4.23 -6.50
CA GLN A 108 -4.77 3.83 -5.54
C GLN A 108 -5.14 2.61 -4.70
N ARG A 109 -6.39 2.54 -4.23
CA ARG A 109 -6.89 1.42 -3.41
C ARG A 109 -7.01 0.13 -4.22
N GLU A 110 -7.43 0.23 -5.48
CA GLU A 110 -7.49 -0.91 -6.41
C GLU A 110 -6.08 -1.40 -6.78
N MET A 111 -5.11 -0.49 -6.94
CA MET A 111 -3.69 -0.83 -7.14
C MET A 111 -3.12 -1.58 -5.94
N GLN A 112 -3.40 -1.11 -4.71
CA GLN A 112 -2.99 -1.80 -3.47
C GLN A 112 -3.55 -3.23 -3.41
N ILE A 113 -4.84 -3.38 -3.72
CA ILE A 113 -5.51 -4.68 -3.73
C ILE A 113 -4.94 -5.59 -4.82
N ALA A 114 -4.65 -5.05 -6.01
CA ALA A 114 -4.03 -5.81 -7.08
C ALA A 114 -2.64 -6.33 -6.68
N LEU A 115 -1.82 -5.53 -6.00
CA LEU A 115 -0.54 -5.97 -5.46
C LEU A 115 -0.73 -7.11 -4.46
N LEU A 116 -1.62 -6.96 -3.49
CA LEU A 116 -1.86 -8.00 -2.48
C LEU A 116 -2.38 -9.31 -3.11
N VAL A 117 -3.23 -9.22 -4.13
CA VAL A 117 -3.67 -10.40 -4.89
C VAL A 117 -2.52 -11.05 -5.64
N LYS A 118 -1.62 -10.27 -6.27
CA LYS A 118 -0.41 -10.77 -6.93
C LYS A 118 0.53 -11.47 -5.94
N LEU A 119 0.66 -10.92 -4.74
CA LEU A 119 1.45 -11.49 -3.63
C LEU A 119 0.78 -12.69 -2.96
N ASN A 120 -0.33 -13.18 -3.51
CA ASN A 120 -1.02 -14.38 -3.06
C ASN A 120 -1.64 -14.26 -1.65
N TYR A 121 -1.97 -13.05 -1.19
CA TYR A 121 -2.74 -12.87 0.03
C TYR A 121 -4.18 -13.34 -0.14
N ASP A 122 -4.74 -13.91 0.93
CA ASP A 122 -6.13 -14.35 0.93
C ASP A 122 -7.10 -13.17 0.89
N THR A 123 -8.22 -13.33 0.16
CA THR A 123 -9.22 -12.27 0.02
C THR A 123 -9.78 -11.81 1.37
N LYS A 124 -9.81 -12.70 2.37
CA LYS A 124 -10.24 -12.39 3.74
C LYS A 124 -9.23 -11.48 4.44
N ASP A 125 -7.93 -11.78 4.30
CA ASP A 125 -6.86 -11.02 4.94
C ASP A 125 -6.72 -9.63 4.30
N ILE A 126 -6.85 -9.55 2.97
CA ILE A 126 -6.91 -8.29 2.24
C ILE A 126 -8.10 -7.43 2.73
N ALA A 127 -9.27 -8.05 2.86
CA ALA A 127 -10.46 -7.35 3.33
C ALA A 127 -10.29 -6.83 4.77
N LEU A 128 -9.70 -7.63 5.67
CA LEU A 128 -9.40 -7.23 7.04
C LEU A 128 -8.37 -6.09 7.09
N SER A 129 -7.25 -6.24 6.38
CA SER A 129 -6.18 -5.24 6.33
C SER A 129 -6.70 -3.88 5.86
N LEU A 130 -7.60 -3.86 4.88
CA LEU A 130 -8.15 -2.64 4.33
C LEU A 130 -9.45 -2.19 5.01
N SER A 131 -9.90 -2.88 6.07
CA SER A 131 -11.20 -2.60 6.73
C SER A 131 -12.39 -2.59 5.75
N ILE A 132 -12.41 -3.54 4.82
CA ILE A 132 -13.48 -3.75 3.83
C ILE A 132 -14.36 -4.92 4.30
N THR A 133 -15.68 -4.74 4.24
CA THR A 133 -16.61 -5.84 4.49
C THR A 133 -16.56 -6.87 3.37
N LYS A 134 -17.00 -8.11 3.63
CA LYS A 134 -17.08 -9.15 2.58
C LYS A 134 -17.82 -8.66 1.32
N ARG A 135 -18.98 -8.00 1.50
CA ARG A 135 -19.76 -7.41 0.40
C ARG A 135 -19.03 -6.27 -0.31
N GLY A 136 -18.28 -5.44 0.44
CA GLY A 136 -17.41 -4.43 -0.14
C GLY A 136 -16.32 -5.06 -1.01
N MET A 137 -15.74 -6.17 -0.57
CA MET A 137 -14.69 -6.87 -1.30
C MET A 137 -15.21 -7.50 -2.60
N GLU A 138 -16.44 -8.01 -2.60
CA GLU A 138 -17.13 -8.47 -3.82
C GLU A 138 -17.31 -7.33 -4.84
N SER A 139 -17.75 -6.15 -4.38
CA SER A 139 -17.88 -4.96 -5.22
C SER A 139 -16.54 -4.52 -5.80
N VAL A 140 -15.48 -4.53 -4.99
CA VAL A 140 -14.12 -4.24 -5.46
C VAL A 140 -13.65 -5.24 -6.50
N ARG A 141 -13.84 -6.55 -6.28
CA ARG A 141 -13.48 -7.59 -7.25
C ARG A 141 -14.20 -7.39 -8.58
N TYR A 142 -15.50 -7.08 -8.54
CA TYR A 142 -16.27 -6.77 -9.74
C TYR A 142 -15.72 -5.55 -10.49
N LYS A 143 -15.41 -4.46 -9.79
CA LYS A 143 -14.80 -3.26 -10.39
C LYS A 143 -13.42 -3.54 -10.98
N LEU A 144 -12.56 -4.24 -10.24
CA LEU A 144 -11.24 -4.65 -10.71
C LEU A 144 -11.34 -5.50 -11.98
N HIS A 145 -12.20 -6.52 -11.96
CA HIS A 145 -12.42 -7.41 -13.11
C HIS A 145 -12.83 -6.62 -14.36
N LYS A 146 -13.78 -5.69 -14.23
CA LYS A 146 -14.21 -4.81 -15.31
C LYS A 146 -13.11 -3.86 -15.78
N LYS A 147 -12.38 -3.22 -14.86
CA LYS A 147 -11.32 -2.24 -15.19
C LYS A 147 -10.09 -2.90 -15.82
N LEU A 148 -9.80 -4.14 -15.45
CA LEU A 148 -8.74 -4.95 -16.05
C LEU A 148 -9.15 -5.54 -17.42
N GLY A 149 -10.42 -5.39 -17.82
CA GLY A 149 -10.93 -5.88 -19.10
C GLY A 149 -11.03 -7.40 -19.18
N LEU A 150 -11.28 -8.06 -18.05
CA LEU A 150 -11.30 -9.52 -17.97
C LEU A 150 -12.64 -10.11 -18.42
N GLU A 151 -12.61 -11.30 -19.01
CA GLU A 151 -13.81 -12.08 -19.30
C GLU A 151 -14.34 -12.83 -18.06
N LYS A 152 -15.62 -13.20 -18.05
CA LYS A 152 -16.33 -13.75 -16.87
C LYS A 152 -15.61 -14.89 -16.15
N HIS A 153 -14.88 -15.73 -16.89
CA HIS A 153 -14.19 -16.91 -16.37
C HIS A 153 -12.70 -16.65 -16.07
N GLN A 154 -12.19 -15.46 -16.39
CA GLN A 154 -10.80 -15.10 -16.12
C GLN A 154 -10.60 -14.69 -14.67
N SER A 155 -9.60 -15.29 -14.04
CA SER A 155 -9.18 -14.98 -12.68
C SER A 155 -8.32 -13.72 -12.64
N ILE A 156 -8.69 -12.76 -11.79
CA ILE A 156 -7.87 -11.57 -11.51
C ILE A 156 -6.47 -12.00 -11.05
N LYS A 157 -6.38 -13.03 -10.21
CA LYS A 157 -5.10 -13.52 -9.69
C LYS A 157 -4.19 -14.02 -10.81
N THR A 158 -4.70 -14.90 -11.67
CA THR A 158 -3.95 -15.45 -12.80
C THR A 158 -3.50 -14.34 -13.74
N TYR A 159 -4.41 -13.41 -14.08
CA TYR A 159 -4.09 -12.26 -14.89
C TYR A 159 -2.92 -11.43 -14.32
N LEU A 160 -2.99 -11.08 -13.03
CA LEU A 160 -1.96 -10.24 -12.39
C LEU A 160 -0.61 -10.97 -12.24
N SER A 161 -0.63 -12.28 -11.97
CA SER A 161 0.57 -13.11 -11.94
C SER A 161 1.25 -13.18 -13.31
N ASP A 162 0.48 -13.44 -14.38
CA ASP A 162 1.01 -13.50 -15.75
C ASP A 162 1.50 -12.12 -16.21
N PHE A 163 0.81 -11.06 -15.80
CA PHE A 163 1.18 -9.68 -16.11
C PHE A 163 2.49 -9.25 -15.45
N ALA A 164 2.81 -9.78 -14.27
CA ALA A 164 4.05 -9.44 -13.56
C ALA A 164 5.30 -10.05 -14.21
N ILE A 165 5.18 -11.18 -14.91
CA ILE A 165 6.30 -11.90 -15.53
C ILE A 165 6.62 -11.33 -16.93
N ARG A 166 5.65 -10.67 -17.58
CA ARG A 166 5.77 -10.07 -18.91
C ARG A 166 6.28 -8.63 -18.85
#